data_AF-A0A4R7KS88-F1
#
_entry.id   AF-A0A4R7KS88-F1
#
_cell.length_a   1.000
_cell.length_b   1.000
_cell.length_c   1.000
_cell.angle_alpha   90.00
_cell.angle_beta   90.00
_cell.angle_gamma   90.00
#
_symmetry.space_group_name_H-M   'P 1'
#
loop_
_entity.id
_entity.type
_entity.pdbx_description
1 polymer ?
#
loop_
_entity_poly.entity_id
_entity_poly.type
_entity_poly.pdbx_seq_one_letter_code
_entity_poly.pdbx_strand_id
1 'polypeptide(L)'
;MVLYDEYIDKLKHQVQREKEEYYKEKGKMENIIEQIKDNEKKLNEIKLKSDRLLQVKLLFQNVSHFAREQSKRQMEHLVTQCLQYIFDPSFEFRIEIVEKANRIEGEFYVVSKVNGQEIVTRPQDSRGGGVVDVISLAIRIAMMQISEPKIQGPLILDEPAKHVSEDYIMNVADFIKQVSSIFKRQIIMVTHNNHLLESADVCYRVELKDGVSIVTPLNLT
;
A
#
# COMPACT_ATOMS: atom_id res chain seq x y z
N MET A 1 -43.35 -42.53 79.16
CA MET A 1 -43.46 -43.01 77.76
C MET A 1 -43.55 -41.82 76.79
N VAL A 2 -44.47 -40.87 77.01
CA VAL A 2 -44.66 -39.64 76.18
C VAL A 2 -43.39 -38.78 75.96
N LEU A 3 -42.51 -38.63 76.95
CA LEU A 3 -41.31 -37.77 76.86
C LEU A 3 -40.22 -38.29 75.89
N TYR A 4 -40.14 -39.62 75.71
CA TYR A 4 -39.15 -40.23 74.81
C TYR A 4 -39.61 -40.16 73.35
N ASP A 5 -40.92 -40.26 73.10
CA ASP A 5 -41.49 -40.11 71.77
C ASP A 5 -41.32 -38.68 71.24
N GLU A 6 -41.54 -37.65 72.08
CA GLU A 6 -41.25 -36.25 71.72
C GLU A 6 -39.77 -36.02 71.39
N TYR A 7 -38.85 -36.63 72.15
CA TYR A 7 -37.42 -36.47 71.92
C TYR A 7 -36.97 -37.16 70.62
N ILE A 8 -37.52 -38.35 70.34
CA ILE A 8 -37.29 -39.07 69.08
C ILE A 8 -37.84 -38.30 67.88
N ASP A 9 -39.03 -37.70 67.97
CA ASP A 9 -39.58 -36.90 66.88
C ASP A 9 -38.78 -35.60 66.65
N LYS A 10 -38.27 -34.98 67.71
CA LYS A 10 -37.38 -33.82 67.60
C LYS A 10 -36.06 -34.17 66.89
N LEU A 11 -35.48 -35.34 67.20
CA LEU A 11 -34.30 -35.88 66.53
C LEU A 11 -34.58 -36.21 65.04
N LYS A 12 -35.73 -36.81 64.72
CA LYS A 12 -36.13 -37.07 63.33
C LYS A 12 -36.24 -35.77 62.53
N HIS A 13 -36.84 -34.73 63.11
CA HIS A 13 -36.93 -33.41 62.47
C HIS A 13 -35.56 -32.78 62.25
N GLN A 14 -34.63 -32.92 63.20
CA GLN A 14 -33.25 -32.45 63.04
C GLN A 14 -32.53 -33.19 61.90
N VAL A 15 -32.58 -34.53 61.89
CA VAL A 15 -31.98 -35.36 60.83
C VAL A 15 -32.57 -35.04 59.46
N GLN A 16 -33.88 -34.79 59.38
CA GLN A 16 -34.55 -34.41 58.14
C GLN A 16 -34.05 -33.05 57.63
N ARG A 17 -33.91 -32.08 58.52
CA ARG A 17 -33.41 -30.73 58.18
C ARG A 17 -31.95 -30.77 57.71
N GLU A 18 -31.09 -31.52 58.41
CA GLU A 18 -29.70 -31.71 57.98
C GLU A 18 -29.59 -32.45 56.64
N LYS A 19 -30.46 -33.42 56.37
CA LYS A 19 -30.54 -34.08 55.05
C LYS A 19 -30.92 -33.10 53.95
N GLU A 20 -31.93 -32.28 54.17
CA GLU A 20 -32.37 -31.26 53.19
C GLU A 20 -31.26 -30.26 52.89
N GLU A 21 -30.53 -29.82 53.92
CA GLU A 21 -29.38 -28.93 53.77
C GLU A 21 -28.22 -29.61 53.04
N TYR A 22 -27.92 -30.88 53.37
CA TYR A 22 -26.93 -31.69 52.64
C TYR A 22 -27.26 -31.82 51.15
N TYR A 23 -28.51 -32.17 50.80
CA TYR A 23 -28.90 -32.30 49.40
C TYR A 23 -28.87 -30.95 48.66
N LYS A 24 -29.21 -29.85 49.33
CA LYS A 24 -29.11 -28.50 48.77
C LYS A 24 -27.65 -28.12 48.47
N GLU A 25 -26.75 -28.31 49.43
CA GLU A 25 -25.32 -28.01 49.23
C GLU A 25 -24.68 -28.97 48.21
N LYS A 26 -25.08 -30.25 48.18
CA LYS A 26 -24.65 -31.20 47.14
C LYS A 26 -25.07 -30.74 45.75
N GLY A 27 -26.31 -30.28 45.56
CA GLY A 27 -26.78 -29.76 44.27
C GLY A 27 -26.05 -28.47 43.83
N LYS A 28 -25.69 -27.59 44.78
CA LYS A 28 -24.82 -26.44 44.50
C LYS A 28 -23.43 -26.88 44.05
N MET A 29 -22.82 -27.83 44.77
CA MET A 29 -21.52 -28.39 44.42
C MET A 29 -21.51 -29.00 43.02
N GLU A 30 -22.53 -29.80 42.67
CA GLU A 30 -22.67 -30.40 41.34
C GLU A 30 -22.78 -29.34 40.24
N ASN A 31 -23.61 -28.30 40.45
CA ASN A 31 -23.71 -27.17 39.52
C ASN A 31 -22.37 -26.42 39.36
N ILE A 32 -21.64 -26.16 40.45
CA ILE A 32 -20.35 -25.49 40.41
C ILE A 32 -19.33 -26.34 39.63
N ILE A 33 -19.33 -27.67 39.84
CA ILE A 33 -18.45 -28.59 39.10
C ILE A 33 -18.76 -28.54 37.60
N GLU A 34 -20.03 -28.49 37.21
CA GLU A 34 -20.44 -28.37 35.80
C GLU A 34 -20.01 -27.02 35.20
N GLN A 35 -20.21 -25.92 35.93
CA GLN A 35 -19.74 -24.59 35.53
C GLN A 35 -18.23 -24.52 35.36
N ILE A 36 -17.45 -25.15 36.25
CA ILE A 36 -15.99 -25.23 36.12
C ILE A 36 -15.62 -25.94 34.81
N LYS A 37 -16.20 -27.11 34.54
CA LYS A 37 -15.94 -27.86 33.31
C LYS A 37 -16.28 -27.06 32.05
N ASP A 38 -17.41 -26.35 32.05
CA ASP A 38 -17.81 -25.54 30.91
C ASP A 38 -16.92 -24.30 30.73
N ASN A 39 -16.51 -23.66 31.82
CA ASN A 39 -15.59 -22.54 31.76
C ASN A 39 -14.18 -22.95 31.32
N GLU A 40 -13.71 -24.13 31.72
CA GLU A 40 -12.45 -24.71 31.24
C GLU A 40 -12.48 -24.99 29.73
N LYS A 41 -13.59 -25.52 29.22
CA LYS A 41 -13.80 -25.70 27.77
C LYS A 41 -13.76 -24.36 27.04
N LYS A 42 -14.54 -23.38 27.50
CA LYS A 42 -14.57 -22.02 26.91
C LYS A 42 -13.19 -21.36 26.95
N LEU A 43 -12.45 -21.51 28.05
CA LEU A 43 -11.10 -20.97 28.18
C LEU A 43 -10.16 -21.60 27.13
N ASN A 44 -10.24 -22.90 26.92
CA ASN A 44 -9.45 -23.59 25.90
C ASN A 44 -9.83 -23.13 24.48
N GLU A 45 -11.11 -22.97 24.18
CA GLU A 45 -11.57 -22.45 22.88
C GLU A 45 -11.05 -21.02 22.63
N ILE A 46 -11.14 -20.15 23.63
CA ILE A 46 -10.65 -18.77 23.55
C ILE A 46 -9.13 -18.75 23.33
N LYS A 47 -8.37 -19.60 24.04
CA LYS A 47 -6.91 -19.72 23.86
C LYS A 47 -6.56 -20.15 22.43
N LEU A 48 -7.19 -21.21 21.92
CA LEU A 48 -6.98 -21.68 20.55
C LEU A 48 -7.33 -20.61 19.50
N LYS A 49 -8.40 -19.84 19.75
CA LYS A 49 -8.77 -18.71 18.88
C LYS A 49 -7.75 -17.59 18.93
N SER A 50 -7.25 -17.25 20.13
CA SER A 50 -6.23 -16.23 20.32
C SER A 50 -4.94 -16.59 19.58
N ASP A 51 -4.48 -17.85 19.70
CA ASP A 51 -3.28 -18.34 19.03
C ASP A 51 -3.43 -18.27 17.50
N ARG A 52 -4.60 -18.67 16.99
CA ARG A 52 -4.92 -18.56 15.55
C ARG A 52 -4.89 -17.11 15.08
N LEU A 53 -5.50 -16.20 15.84
CA LEU A 53 -5.51 -14.76 15.49
C LEU A 53 -4.11 -14.15 15.52
N LEU A 54 -3.26 -14.59 16.45
CA LEU A 54 -1.86 -14.19 16.48
C LEU A 54 -1.12 -14.63 15.22
N GLN A 55 -1.32 -15.89 14.78
CA GLN A 55 -0.74 -16.39 13.53
C GLN A 55 -1.24 -15.60 12.31
N VAL A 56 -2.53 -15.31 12.24
CA VAL A 56 -3.12 -14.49 11.15
C VAL A 56 -2.52 -13.08 11.15
N LYS A 57 -2.35 -12.46 12.32
CA LYS A 57 -1.72 -11.15 12.45
C LYS A 57 -0.29 -11.17 11.91
N LEU A 58 0.52 -12.15 12.31
CA LEU A 58 1.90 -12.30 11.84
C LEU A 58 1.96 -12.52 10.33
N LEU A 59 1.05 -13.34 9.78
CA LEU A 59 0.92 -13.54 8.34
C LEU A 59 0.65 -12.22 7.61
N PHE A 60 -0.34 -11.44 8.05
CA PHE A 60 -0.65 -10.15 7.42
C PHE A 60 0.46 -9.13 7.54
N GLN A 61 1.20 -9.11 8.66
CA GLN A 61 2.37 -8.25 8.80
C GLN A 61 3.46 -8.63 7.79
N ASN A 62 3.76 -9.92 7.65
CA ASN A 62 4.75 -10.41 6.70
C ASN A 62 4.34 -10.16 5.25
N VAL A 63 3.07 -10.43 4.90
CA VAL A 63 2.53 -10.17 3.56
C VAL A 63 2.57 -8.67 3.24
N SER A 64 2.20 -7.81 4.20
CA SER A 64 2.24 -6.35 4.01
C SER A 64 3.66 -5.84 3.80
N HIS A 65 4.63 -6.37 4.55
CA HIS A 65 6.04 -6.04 4.38
C HIS A 65 6.54 -6.50 3.01
N PHE A 66 6.26 -7.74 2.63
CA PHE A 66 6.65 -8.30 1.34
C PHE A 66 6.06 -7.52 0.16
N ALA A 67 4.77 -7.20 0.22
CA ALA A 67 4.08 -6.44 -0.83
C ALA A 67 4.69 -5.03 -1.00
N ARG A 68 5.04 -4.37 0.12
CA ARG A 68 5.73 -3.06 0.09
C ARG A 68 7.11 -3.16 -0.55
N GLU A 69 7.92 -4.13 -0.14
CA GLU A 69 9.25 -4.34 -0.71
C GLU A 69 9.20 -4.71 -2.20
N GLN A 70 8.24 -5.53 -2.61
CA GLN A 70 8.03 -5.86 -4.02
C GLN A 70 7.65 -4.61 -4.84
N SER A 71 6.68 -3.84 -4.35
CA SER A 71 6.22 -2.61 -5.03
C SER A 71 7.35 -1.59 -5.13
N LYS A 72 8.12 -1.43 -4.05
CA LYS A 72 9.32 -0.59 -4.01
C LYS A 72 10.31 -1.00 -5.11
N ARG A 73 10.73 -2.27 -5.15
CA ARG A 73 11.72 -2.75 -6.14
C ARG A 73 11.27 -2.55 -7.58
N GLN A 74 9.98 -2.78 -7.86
CA GLN A 74 9.42 -2.57 -9.19
C GLN A 74 9.44 -1.09 -9.57
N MET A 75 9.09 -0.19 -8.64
CA MET A 75 9.14 1.25 -8.87
C MET A 75 10.57 1.74 -9.05
N GLU A 76 11.50 1.31 -8.19
CA GLU A 76 12.93 1.59 -8.32
C GLU A 76 13.47 1.18 -9.69
N HIS A 77 13.13 -0.03 -10.14
CA HIS A 77 13.55 -0.54 -11.44
C HIS A 77 13.02 0.32 -12.61
N LEU A 78 11.71 0.58 -12.65
CA LEU A 78 11.10 1.34 -13.74
C LEU A 78 11.60 2.79 -13.80
N VAL A 79 11.71 3.45 -12.64
CA VAL A 79 12.20 4.84 -12.59
C VAL A 79 13.68 4.90 -12.93
N THR A 80 14.48 3.92 -12.49
CA THR A 80 15.89 3.80 -12.88
C THR A 80 16.04 3.65 -14.39
N GLN A 81 15.29 2.75 -15.02
CA GLN A 81 15.34 2.56 -16.48
C GLN A 81 14.97 3.84 -17.23
N CYS A 82 13.97 4.58 -16.74
CA CYS A 82 13.58 5.86 -17.31
C CYS A 82 14.71 6.90 -17.22
N LEU A 83 15.31 7.06 -16.04
CA LEU A 83 16.43 7.98 -15.83
C LEU A 83 17.65 7.62 -16.70
N GLN A 84 17.96 6.33 -16.81
CA GLN A 84 19.08 5.83 -17.61
C GLN A 84 18.85 6.03 -19.11
N TYR A 85 17.61 5.88 -19.56
CA TYR A 85 17.24 6.09 -20.96
C TYR A 85 17.30 7.57 -21.35
N ILE A 86 16.80 8.46 -20.48
CA ILE A 86 16.71 9.88 -20.80
C ILE A 86 18.02 10.62 -20.59
N PHE A 87 18.73 10.35 -19.49
CA PHE A 87 19.88 11.15 -19.07
C PHE A 87 21.21 10.40 -19.21
N ASP A 88 21.47 9.45 -18.29
CA ASP A 88 22.78 8.81 -18.17
C ASP A 88 22.65 7.41 -17.55
N PRO A 89 23.31 6.37 -18.11
CA PRO A 89 23.25 5.00 -17.59
C PRO A 89 23.71 4.82 -16.14
N SER A 90 24.46 5.78 -15.58
CA SER A 90 24.95 5.74 -14.20
C SER A 90 23.90 6.14 -13.16
N PHE A 91 22.75 6.66 -13.56
CA PHE A 91 21.67 7.01 -12.64
C PHE A 91 20.94 5.77 -12.11
N GLU A 92 20.57 5.85 -10.83
CA GLU A 92 19.78 4.85 -10.13
C GLU A 92 18.77 5.56 -9.23
N PHE A 93 17.53 5.09 -9.21
CA PHE A 93 16.49 5.59 -8.32
C PHE A 93 16.32 4.65 -7.13
N ARG A 94 16.38 5.20 -5.91
CA ARG A 94 16.23 4.45 -4.65
C ARG A 94 15.13 5.07 -3.81
N ILE A 95 14.36 4.20 -3.15
CA ILE A 95 13.30 4.58 -2.21
C ILE A 95 13.67 4.05 -0.83
N GLU A 96 13.82 4.94 0.14
CA GLU A 96 14.00 4.55 1.54
C GLU A 96 12.67 4.61 2.26
N ILE A 97 12.23 3.47 2.80
CA ILE A 97 11.01 3.39 3.60
C ILE A 97 11.39 3.70 5.05
N VAL A 98 10.88 4.80 5.58
CA VAL A 98 11.13 5.26 6.94
C VAL A 98 9.86 5.13 7.76
N GLU A 99 9.96 4.57 8.97
CA GLU A 99 8.84 4.48 9.90
C GLU A 99 8.95 5.60 10.94
N LYS A 100 8.12 6.64 10.83
CA LYS A 100 8.07 7.78 11.76
C LYS A 100 6.68 7.86 12.38
N ALA A 101 6.60 7.84 13.71
CA ALA A 101 5.37 8.09 14.46
C ALA A 101 4.14 7.27 13.98
N ASN A 102 4.29 5.95 13.81
CA ASN A 102 3.25 5.05 13.29
C ASN A 102 2.82 5.34 11.83
N ARG A 103 3.60 6.12 11.08
CA ARG A 103 3.42 6.35 9.64
C ARG A 103 4.61 5.78 8.87
N ILE A 104 4.29 5.15 7.75
CA ILE A 104 5.27 4.67 6.79
C ILE A 104 5.44 5.78 5.75
N GLU A 105 6.64 6.32 5.65
CA GLU A 105 7.02 7.36 4.68
C GLU A 105 8.02 6.77 3.69
N GLY A 106 7.96 7.23 2.43
CA GLY A 106 8.94 6.88 1.41
C GLY A 106 9.74 8.13 1.06
N GLU A 107 11.05 8.10 1.27
CA GLU A 107 11.97 9.14 0.83
C GLU A 107 12.61 8.71 -0.50
N PHE A 108 12.66 9.63 -1.46
CA PHE A 108 13.19 9.36 -2.80
C PHE A 108 14.60 9.90 -2.96
N TYR A 109 15.44 9.09 -3.57
CA TYR A 109 16.85 9.38 -3.81
C TYR A 109 17.24 9.02 -5.24
N VAL A 110 18.15 9.82 -5.79
CA VAL A 110 18.86 9.55 -7.03
C VAL A 110 20.31 9.33 -6.69
N VAL A 111 20.83 8.19 -7.12
CA VAL A 111 22.24 7.84 -6.99
C VAL A 111 22.89 7.95 -8.36
N SER A 112 24.05 8.60 -8.41
CA SER A 112 24.89 8.66 -9.60
C SER A 112 26.30 8.18 -9.27
N LYS A 113 26.92 7.45 -10.19
CA LYS A 113 28.32 7.04 -10.05
C LYS A 113 29.22 7.99 -10.84
N VAL A 114 29.98 8.82 -10.14
CA VAL A 114 30.95 9.74 -10.74
C VAL A 114 32.34 9.35 -10.24
N ASN A 115 33.25 9.00 -11.17
CA ASN A 115 34.63 8.62 -10.86
C ASN A 115 34.76 7.51 -9.79
N GLY A 116 33.83 6.55 -9.78
CA GLY A 116 33.83 5.45 -8.80
C GLY A 116 33.27 5.80 -7.42
N GLN A 117 32.82 7.05 -7.20
CA GLN A 117 32.12 7.46 -5.99
C GLN A 117 30.60 7.52 -6.23
N GLU A 118 29.83 6.98 -5.28
CA GLU A 118 28.37 7.10 -5.27
C GLU A 118 27.97 8.43 -4.63
N ILE A 119 27.25 9.25 -5.41
CA ILE A 119 26.63 10.47 -4.92
C ILE A 119 25.14 10.21 -4.77
N VAL A 120 24.66 10.23 -3.53
CA VAL A 120 23.24 10.05 -3.20
C VAL A 120 22.63 11.42 -2.92
N THR A 121 21.61 11.77 -3.69
CA THR A 121 20.96 13.10 -3.59
C THR A 121 19.45 12.96 -3.64
N ARG A 122 18.74 13.80 -2.88
CA ARG A 122 17.30 13.95 -3.06
C ARG A 122 17.04 14.67 -4.39
N PRO A 123 16.05 14.25 -5.20
CA PRO A 123 15.75 14.88 -6.48
C PRO A 123 15.63 16.41 -6.38
N GLN A 124 14.90 16.90 -5.39
CA GLN A 124 14.61 18.32 -5.21
C GLN A 124 15.80 19.16 -4.73
N ASP A 125 16.81 18.55 -4.10
CA ASP A 125 17.87 19.30 -3.41
C ASP A 125 19.10 19.52 -4.29
N SER A 126 19.33 18.69 -5.30
CA SER A 126 20.63 18.70 -6.03
C SER A 126 20.53 18.38 -7.52
N ARG A 127 19.36 18.02 -8.03
CA ARG A 127 19.16 17.71 -9.44
C ARG A 127 18.14 18.72 -9.97
N GLY A 128 18.53 19.51 -10.98
CA GLY A 128 17.69 20.59 -11.51
C GLY A 128 16.29 20.13 -11.93
N GLY A 129 15.39 21.07 -12.21
CA GLY A 129 13.97 20.79 -12.45
C GLY A 129 13.70 19.67 -13.46
N GLY A 130 14.53 19.52 -14.50
CA GLY A 130 14.35 18.48 -15.52
C GLY A 130 14.40 17.04 -14.96
N VAL A 131 15.31 16.74 -14.04
CA VAL A 131 15.38 15.40 -13.42
C VAL A 131 14.15 15.14 -12.56
N VAL A 132 13.67 16.16 -11.84
CA VAL A 132 12.46 16.07 -11.01
C VAL A 132 11.23 15.81 -11.90
N ASP A 133 11.09 16.50 -13.02
CA ASP A 133 9.98 16.31 -13.96
C ASP A 133 9.96 14.88 -14.53
N VAL A 134 11.14 14.35 -14.91
CA VAL A 134 11.27 12.98 -15.44
C VAL A 134 10.95 11.93 -14.37
N ILE A 135 11.42 12.12 -13.14
CA ILE A 135 11.09 11.21 -12.02
C ILE A 135 9.58 11.23 -11.76
N SER A 136 8.96 12.41 -11.76
CA SER A 136 7.51 12.55 -11.59
C SER A 136 6.73 11.80 -12.67
N LEU A 137 7.14 11.94 -13.94
CA LEU A 137 6.56 11.21 -15.07
C LEU A 137 6.74 9.69 -14.91
N ALA A 138 7.97 9.25 -14.59
CA ALA A 138 8.31 7.85 -14.42
C ALA A 138 7.53 7.19 -13.29
N ILE A 139 7.40 7.86 -12.13
CA ILE A 139 6.62 7.38 -11.00
C ILE A 139 5.14 7.26 -11.39
N ARG A 140 4.58 8.24 -12.10
CA ARG A 140 3.19 8.17 -12.56
C ARG A 140 2.95 6.95 -13.45
N ILE A 141 3.85 6.69 -14.39
CA ILE A 141 3.80 5.50 -15.25
C ILE A 141 3.96 4.23 -14.40
N ALA A 142 4.93 4.18 -13.49
CA ALA A 142 5.16 3.03 -12.62
C ALA A 142 3.93 2.71 -11.76
N MET A 143 3.28 3.71 -11.17
CA MET A 143 2.04 3.51 -10.41
C MET A 143 0.92 2.94 -11.27
N MET A 144 0.78 3.40 -12.53
CA MET A 144 -0.22 2.85 -13.45
C MET A 144 0.05 1.40 -13.85
N GLN A 145 1.31 0.96 -13.84
CA GLN A 145 1.69 -0.42 -14.20
C GLN A 145 1.66 -1.39 -13.01
N ILE A 146 2.10 -0.93 -11.84
CA ILE A 146 2.25 -1.75 -10.63
C ILE A 146 0.92 -1.88 -9.87
N SER A 147 0.04 -0.89 -9.97
CA SER A 147 -1.21 -0.87 -9.20
C SER A 147 -2.13 -2.04 -9.54
N GLU A 148 -2.70 -2.65 -8.52
CA GLU A 148 -3.67 -3.73 -8.61
C GLU A 148 -4.92 -3.37 -7.79
N PRO A 149 -6.10 -3.24 -8.42
CA PRO A 149 -6.39 -3.46 -9.85
C PRO A 149 -5.73 -2.43 -10.76
N LYS A 150 -5.42 -2.83 -12.01
CA LYS A 150 -4.74 -1.96 -12.98
C LYS A 150 -5.51 -0.67 -13.23
N ILE A 151 -4.79 0.46 -13.16
CA ILE A 151 -5.34 1.78 -13.48
C ILE A 151 -5.65 1.83 -14.98
N GLN A 152 -6.94 1.92 -15.32
CA GLN A 152 -7.42 2.01 -16.70
C GLN A 152 -7.42 3.46 -17.20
N GLY A 153 -7.63 3.64 -18.51
CA GLY A 153 -7.75 4.96 -19.13
C GLY A 153 -6.44 5.58 -19.63
N PRO A 154 -6.51 6.78 -20.21
CA PRO A 154 -5.35 7.44 -20.81
C PRO A 154 -4.41 8.01 -19.75
N LEU A 155 -3.13 8.19 -20.13
CA LEU A 155 -2.21 9.05 -19.41
C LEU A 155 -2.36 10.48 -19.94
N ILE A 156 -2.79 11.40 -19.09
CA ILE A 156 -2.93 12.82 -19.43
C ILE A 156 -1.70 13.57 -18.90
N LEU A 157 -1.02 14.29 -19.79
CA LEU A 157 0.17 15.07 -19.50
C LEU A 157 -0.08 16.53 -19.90
N ASP A 158 0.11 17.45 -18.95
CA ASP A 158 0.03 18.88 -19.20
C ASP A 158 1.42 19.48 -19.00
N GLU A 159 2.02 19.94 -20.10
CA GLU A 159 3.40 20.43 -20.21
C GLU A 159 4.43 19.51 -19.52
N PRO A 160 4.52 18.22 -19.90
CA PRO A 160 5.50 17.32 -19.30
C PRO A 160 6.93 17.78 -19.63
N ALA A 161 7.87 17.46 -18.73
CA ALA A 161 9.29 17.71 -18.94
C ALA A 161 9.65 19.18 -19.23
N LYS A 162 8.85 20.14 -18.74
CA LYS A 162 9.03 21.58 -18.95
C LYS A 162 10.43 22.09 -18.58
N HIS A 163 11.06 21.49 -17.57
CA HIS A 163 12.39 21.91 -17.10
C HIS A 163 13.53 21.06 -17.67
N VAL A 164 13.24 20.14 -18.60
CA VAL A 164 14.25 19.33 -19.28
C VAL A 164 14.89 20.16 -20.39
N SER A 165 16.22 20.10 -20.50
CA SER A 165 16.95 20.82 -21.55
C SER A 165 16.71 20.21 -22.94
N GLU A 166 16.92 21.02 -23.98
CA GLU A 166 16.77 20.59 -25.39
C GLU A 166 17.62 19.35 -25.72
N ASP A 167 18.79 19.18 -25.10
CA ASP A 167 19.65 18.00 -25.31
C ASP A 167 18.98 16.67 -24.90
N TYR A 168 18.02 16.70 -23.97
CA TYR A 168 17.36 15.51 -23.44
C TYR A 168 15.88 15.42 -23.83
N ILE A 169 15.28 16.50 -24.34
CA ILE A 169 13.84 16.52 -24.62
C ILE A 169 13.46 15.53 -25.73
N MET A 170 14.35 15.29 -26.69
CA MET A 170 14.16 14.27 -27.73
C MET A 170 14.10 12.86 -27.13
N ASN A 171 14.97 12.55 -26.15
CA ASN A 171 14.92 11.28 -25.42
C ASN A 171 13.61 11.15 -24.62
N VAL A 172 13.08 12.24 -24.06
CA VAL A 172 11.77 12.24 -23.39
C VAL A 172 10.65 11.94 -24.39
N ALA A 173 10.67 12.55 -25.58
CA ALA A 173 9.68 12.31 -26.63
C ALA A 173 9.65 10.84 -27.04
N ASP A 174 10.83 10.26 -27.31
CA ASP A 174 10.99 8.85 -27.65
C ASP A 174 10.53 7.93 -26.52
N PHE A 175 10.86 8.27 -25.27
CA PHE A 175 10.43 7.53 -24.10
C PHE A 175 8.90 7.50 -24.00
N ILE A 176 8.23 8.66 -24.12
CA ILE A 176 6.76 8.75 -24.08
C ILE A 176 6.14 7.90 -25.20
N LYS A 177 6.71 7.94 -26.41
CA LYS A 177 6.26 7.12 -27.54
C LYS A 177 6.40 5.62 -27.28
N GLN A 178 7.53 5.21 -26.70
CA GLN A 178 7.77 3.82 -26.31
C GLN A 178 6.80 3.36 -25.22
N VAL A 179 6.55 4.19 -24.21
CA VAL A 179 5.58 3.91 -23.13
C VAL A 179 4.18 3.67 -23.71
N SER A 180 3.73 4.55 -24.61
CA SER A 180 2.45 4.38 -25.32
C SER A 180 2.39 3.04 -26.05
N SER A 181 3.44 2.70 -26.79
CA SER A 181 3.52 1.50 -27.64
C SER A 181 3.60 0.20 -26.84
N ILE A 182 4.49 0.14 -25.85
CA ILE A 182 4.75 -1.05 -25.02
C ILE A 182 3.53 -1.36 -24.16
N PHE A 183 2.99 -0.36 -23.48
CA PHE A 183 1.87 -0.55 -22.57
C PHE A 183 0.51 -0.45 -23.25
N LYS A 184 0.48 -0.18 -24.57
CA LYS A 184 -0.73 0.01 -25.38
C LYS A 184 -1.69 1.00 -24.72
N ARG A 185 -1.15 2.10 -24.22
CA ARG A 185 -1.89 3.10 -23.45
C ARG A 185 -1.96 4.40 -24.22
N GLN A 186 -3.17 4.92 -24.38
CA GLN A 186 -3.38 6.25 -24.97
C GLN A 186 -2.72 7.31 -24.08
N ILE A 187 -1.93 8.19 -24.71
CA ILE A 187 -1.36 9.37 -24.07
C ILE A 187 -2.00 10.61 -24.70
N ILE A 188 -2.50 11.51 -23.86
CA ILE A 188 -3.02 12.81 -24.27
C ILE A 188 -2.09 13.85 -23.66
N MET A 189 -1.45 14.65 -24.51
CA MET A 189 -0.40 15.57 -24.09
C MET A 189 -0.72 16.98 -24.59
N VAL A 190 -0.68 17.95 -23.66
CA VAL A 190 -0.72 19.38 -23.97
C VAL A 190 0.70 19.90 -23.85
N THR A 191 1.25 20.45 -24.93
CA THR A 191 2.59 21.07 -24.88
C THR A 191 2.80 22.09 -25.99
N HIS A 192 3.70 23.03 -25.75
CA HIS A 192 4.28 23.92 -26.76
C HIS A 192 5.66 23.48 -27.26
N ASN A 193 6.22 22.36 -26.76
CA ASN A 193 7.53 21.88 -27.18
C ASN A 193 7.44 21.11 -28.51
N ASN A 194 8.16 21.57 -29.54
CA ASN A 194 8.09 20.99 -30.89
C ASN A 194 8.58 19.54 -30.96
N HIS A 195 9.63 19.17 -30.22
CA HIS A 195 10.14 17.80 -30.21
C HIS A 195 9.13 16.81 -29.63
N LEU A 196 8.40 17.22 -28.58
CA LEU A 196 7.31 16.42 -28.04
C LEU A 196 6.15 16.28 -29.05
N LEU A 197 5.82 17.34 -29.80
CA LEU A 197 4.78 17.30 -30.83
C LEU A 197 5.13 16.34 -31.99
N GLU A 198 6.40 16.29 -32.40
CA GLU A 198 6.87 15.43 -33.49
C GLU A 198 6.71 13.93 -33.19
N SER A 199 6.71 13.54 -31.91
CA SER A 199 6.54 12.13 -31.50
C SER A 199 5.08 11.64 -31.50
N ALA A 200 4.10 12.55 -31.58
CA ALA A 200 2.69 12.21 -31.47
C ALA A 200 2.19 11.44 -32.70
N ASP A 201 1.15 10.62 -32.53
CA ASP A 201 0.45 9.99 -33.65
C ASP A 201 -0.53 10.96 -34.33
N VAL A 202 -1.10 11.88 -33.55
CA VAL A 202 -2.06 12.89 -33.99
C VAL A 202 -1.80 14.17 -33.22
N CYS A 203 -1.70 15.29 -33.94
CA CYS A 203 -1.48 16.61 -33.35
C CYS A 203 -2.62 17.56 -33.66
N TYR A 204 -2.99 18.37 -32.66
CA TYR A 204 -3.95 19.46 -32.80
C TYR A 204 -3.30 20.75 -32.30
N ARG A 205 -3.45 21.81 -33.09
CA ARG A 205 -3.08 23.17 -32.68
C ARG A 205 -4.31 23.86 -32.11
N VAL A 206 -4.14 24.49 -30.95
CA VAL A 206 -5.17 25.35 -30.34
C VAL A 206 -4.68 26.79 -30.36
N GLU A 207 -5.45 27.68 -30.97
CA GLU A 207 -5.14 29.12 -31.07
C GLU A 207 -6.31 29.95 -30.58
N LEU A 208 -6.04 31.09 -29.94
CA LEU A 208 -7.07 32.07 -29.58
C LEU A 208 -7.29 33.04 -30.75
N LYS A 209 -8.50 33.08 -31.31
CA LYS A 209 -8.91 34.08 -32.31
C LYS A 209 -10.18 34.78 -31.83
N ASP A 210 -10.12 36.11 -31.73
CA ASP A 210 -11.24 36.95 -31.27
C ASP A 210 -11.87 36.50 -29.93
N GLY A 211 -11.03 36.01 -29.00
CA GLY A 211 -11.48 35.53 -27.69
C GLY A 211 -12.06 34.11 -27.68
N VAL A 212 -12.05 33.40 -28.82
CA VAL A 212 -12.53 32.02 -28.95
C VAL A 212 -11.37 31.08 -29.27
N SER A 213 -11.28 29.96 -28.54
CA SER A 213 -10.30 28.91 -28.84
C SER A 213 -10.71 28.14 -30.09
N ILE A 214 -9.85 28.15 -31.10
CA ILE A 214 -10.03 27.42 -32.36
C ILE A 214 -9.03 26.27 -32.41
N VAL A 215 -9.53 25.08 -32.76
CA VAL A 215 -8.73 23.85 -32.86
C VAL A 215 -8.58 23.47 -34.32
N THR A 216 -7.34 23.23 -34.76
CA THR A 216 -7.03 22.78 -36.13
C THR A 216 -6.13 21.55 -36.10
N PRO A 217 -6.41 20.50 -36.87
CA PRO A 217 -5.49 19.36 -36.98
C PRO A 217 -4.18 19.79 -37.64
N LEU A 218 -3.06 19.26 -37.13
CA LEU A 218 -1.74 19.38 -37.74
C LEU A 218 -1.40 18.06 -38.45
N ASN A 219 -1.05 18.15 -39.73
CA ASN A 219 -0.51 17.00 -40.45
C ASN A 219 0.97 16.86 -40.06
N LEU A 220 1.30 15.77 -39.37
CA LEU A 220 2.68 15.36 -39.14
C LEU A 220 3.19 14.72 -40.45
N THR A 221 4.26 15.26 -41.01
CA THR A 221 4.94 14.73 -42.21
C THR A 221 5.73 13.46 -41.91
#